data_AF-A0A3B9J6D6-F1
#
_entry.id   AF-A0A3B9J6D6-F1
#
_cell.length_a   1.000
_cell.length_b   1.000
_cell.length_c   1.000
_cell.angle_alpha   90.00
_cell.angle_beta   90.00
_cell.angle_gamma   90.00
#
_symmetry.space_group_name_H-M   'P 1'
#
loop_
_entity.id
_entity.type
_entity.pdbx_description
1 polymer ?
#
loop_
_entity_poly.entity_id
_entity_poly.type
_entity_poly.pdbx_seq_one_letter_code
_entity_poly.pdbx_strand_id
1 'polypeptide(L)'
;SGMTLAGKYGIGVLSIGSMAAEGITALGTQWGFAEDAALEFGSSVDRSDWRVLLNWHLAESKDLARSQAREGLQRWHNEYIVGTLQRPGTTAYSDPDEALEAVCGGAAKGVVQSAVVGTPDDLVAFIQNMYELTGGFGTAIGFVHDWANPRDTANSWDLVARYVIPEINGYTTKLRESQKFVSTERSAFNRAGEAILDKIMSNEKAADALKVTAKQGKNNAAENS
;
A
#
# COMPACT_ATOMS: atom_id res chain seq x y z
N SER A 1 -18.59 -10.72 -22.21
CA SER A 1 -17.26 -10.14 -21.90
C SER A 1 -16.48 -11.12 -21.02
N GLY A 2 -15.24 -10.82 -20.62
CA GLY A 2 -14.51 -11.65 -19.65
C GLY A 2 -15.26 -11.83 -18.33
N MET A 3 -15.92 -10.76 -17.85
CA MET A 3 -16.78 -10.77 -16.65
C MET A 3 -17.98 -11.71 -16.80
N THR A 4 -18.68 -11.70 -17.94
CA THR A 4 -19.81 -12.61 -18.20
C THR A 4 -19.38 -14.08 -18.17
N LEU A 5 -18.19 -14.41 -18.73
CA LEU A 5 -17.66 -15.78 -18.70
C LEU A 5 -17.27 -16.18 -17.28
N ALA A 6 -16.66 -15.26 -16.53
CA ALA A 6 -16.34 -15.47 -15.11
C ALA A 6 -17.61 -15.80 -14.31
N GLY A 7 -18.66 -14.99 -14.48
CA GLY A 7 -19.98 -15.24 -13.90
C GLY A 7 -20.53 -16.61 -14.27
N LYS A 8 -20.69 -16.88 -15.57
CA LYS A 8 -21.26 -18.14 -16.09
C LYS A 8 -20.58 -19.41 -15.55
N TYR A 9 -19.26 -19.38 -15.37
CA TYR A 9 -18.48 -20.55 -14.94
C TYR A 9 -18.06 -20.51 -13.47
N GLY A 10 -18.38 -19.45 -12.72
CA GLY A 10 -17.98 -19.27 -11.33
C GLY A 10 -16.46 -19.26 -11.15
N ILE A 11 -15.73 -18.59 -12.05
CA ILE A 11 -14.26 -18.52 -12.02
C ILE A 11 -13.79 -17.10 -11.72
N GLY A 12 -12.57 -16.97 -11.19
CA GLY A 12 -11.92 -15.69 -10.97
C GLY A 12 -11.61 -14.93 -12.26
N VAL A 13 -11.35 -13.64 -12.13
CA VAL A 13 -11.14 -12.72 -13.28
C VAL A 13 -9.98 -11.77 -13.04
N LEU A 14 -9.28 -11.43 -14.11
CA LEU A 14 -8.21 -10.43 -14.14
C LEU A 14 -8.64 -9.22 -14.98
N SER A 15 -8.71 -8.06 -14.36
CA SER A 15 -8.93 -6.78 -15.04
C SER A 15 -7.59 -6.16 -15.46
N ILE A 16 -7.29 -6.20 -16.76
CA ILE A 16 -6.05 -5.66 -17.37
C ILE A 16 -6.29 -4.24 -17.93
N GLY A 17 -7.53 -3.91 -18.28
CA GLY A 17 -7.90 -2.75 -19.10
C GLY A 17 -8.09 -1.41 -18.36
N SER A 18 -7.87 -1.34 -17.04
CA SER A 18 -8.12 -0.13 -16.25
C SER A 18 -6.98 0.90 -16.32
N MET A 19 -6.16 0.90 -17.37
CA MET A 19 -5.08 1.89 -17.52
C MET A 19 -5.57 3.26 -18.00
N ALA A 20 -6.86 3.38 -18.35
CA ALA A 20 -7.51 4.66 -18.63
C ALA A 20 -8.52 4.99 -17.53
N ALA A 21 -8.72 6.29 -17.30
CA ALA A 21 -9.59 6.82 -16.27
C ALA A 21 -11.01 6.22 -16.32
N GLU A 22 -11.58 6.11 -17.52
CA GLU A 22 -12.91 5.54 -17.76
C GLU A 22 -12.96 4.03 -17.48
N GLY A 23 -11.85 3.34 -17.70
CA GLY A 23 -11.72 1.92 -17.40
C GLY A 23 -11.72 1.65 -15.89
N ILE A 24 -11.13 2.56 -15.09
CA ILE A 24 -11.10 2.46 -13.63
C ILE A 24 -12.48 2.72 -13.02
N THR A 25 -13.15 3.78 -13.42
CA THR A 25 -14.49 4.11 -12.90
C THR A 25 -15.53 3.05 -13.25
N ALA A 26 -15.34 2.36 -14.38
CA ALA A 26 -16.21 1.28 -14.81
C ALA A 26 -15.96 -0.06 -14.08
N LEU A 27 -14.89 -0.22 -13.29
CA LEU A 27 -14.53 -1.51 -12.68
C LEU A 27 -15.66 -2.07 -11.80
N GLY A 28 -16.30 -1.24 -10.97
CA GLY A 28 -17.44 -1.66 -10.16
C GLY A 28 -18.62 -2.13 -11.02
N THR A 29 -18.94 -1.39 -12.09
CA THR A 29 -19.98 -1.78 -13.06
C THR A 29 -19.63 -3.07 -13.80
N GLN A 30 -18.36 -3.25 -14.16
CA GLN A 30 -17.89 -4.46 -14.84
C GLN A 30 -18.06 -5.70 -13.96
N TRP A 31 -17.82 -5.59 -12.65
CA TRP A 31 -18.08 -6.67 -11.71
C TRP A 31 -19.57 -7.04 -11.66
N GLY A 32 -20.47 -6.06 -11.73
CA GLY A 32 -21.92 -6.31 -11.81
C GLY A 32 -22.29 -7.25 -12.97
N PHE A 33 -21.61 -7.17 -14.12
CA PHE A 33 -21.85 -8.10 -15.23
C PHE A 33 -21.43 -9.55 -14.92
N ALA A 34 -20.48 -9.77 -13.99
CA ALA A 34 -20.14 -11.10 -13.51
C ALA A 34 -21.21 -11.62 -12.54
N GLU A 35 -21.71 -10.76 -11.66
CA GLU A 35 -22.81 -11.10 -10.73
C GLU A 35 -24.10 -11.45 -11.47
N ASP A 36 -24.49 -10.63 -12.46
CA ASP A 36 -25.68 -10.87 -13.31
C ASP A 36 -25.57 -12.20 -14.06
N ALA A 37 -24.41 -12.49 -14.66
CA ALA A 37 -24.19 -13.74 -15.36
C ALA A 37 -24.13 -14.94 -14.40
N ALA A 38 -23.56 -14.78 -13.20
CA ALA A 38 -23.57 -15.84 -12.21
C ALA A 38 -25.00 -16.21 -11.80
N LEU A 39 -25.84 -15.20 -11.57
CA LEU A 39 -27.27 -15.38 -11.28
C LEU A 39 -28.01 -16.08 -12.43
N GLU A 40 -27.79 -15.66 -13.68
CA GLU A 40 -28.43 -16.25 -14.87
C GLU A 40 -28.11 -17.74 -15.03
N PHE A 41 -26.85 -18.13 -14.79
CA PHE A 41 -26.37 -19.49 -15.04
C PHE A 41 -26.33 -20.39 -13.79
N GLY A 42 -26.80 -19.90 -12.64
CA GLY A 42 -26.87 -20.68 -11.40
C GLY A 42 -25.51 -20.93 -10.74
N SER A 43 -24.54 -20.06 -10.98
CA SER A 43 -23.19 -20.07 -10.38
C SER A 43 -23.04 -18.90 -9.39
N SER A 44 -21.84 -18.78 -8.80
CA SER A 44 -21.49 -17.68 -7.90
C SER A 44 -20.09 -17.16 -8.23
N VAL A 45 -19.85 -15.88 -7.96
CA VAL A 45 -18.53 -15.25 -8.06
C VAL A 45 -18.18 -14.58 -6.73
N ASP A 46 -16.90 -14.58 -6.38
CA ASP A 46 -16.38 -13.97 -5.17
C ASP A 46 -15.36 -12.88 -5.53
N ARG A 47 -15.50 -11.70 -4.93
CA ARG A 47 -14.57 -10.57 -5.15
C ARG A 47 -13.14 -10.90 -4.73
N SER A 48 -12.95 -11.86 -3.81
CA SER A 48 -11.62 -12.36 -3.44
C SER A 48 -10.90 -13.06 -4.61
N ASP A 49 -11.63 -13.56 -5.61
CA ASP A 49 -11.09 -14.13 -6.85
C ASP A 49 -10.92 -13.08 -7.97
N TRP A 50 -11.20 -11.81 -7.68
CA TRP A 50 -10.98 -10.70 -8.61
C TRP A 50 -9.61 -10.08 -8.42
N ARG A 51 -8.87 -10.01 -9.52
CA ARG A 51 -7.54 -9.39 -9.58
C ARG A 51 -7.56 -8.15 -10.44
N VAL A 52 -6.99 -7.05 -9.94
CA VAL A 52 -6.91 -5.78 -10.64
C VAL A 52 -5.45 -5.44 -10.90
N LEU A 53 -5.10 -5.22 -12.17
CA LEU A 53 -3.75 -4.87 -12.58
C LEU A 53 -3.52 -3.37 -12.44
N LEU A 54 -2.46 -2.98 -11.74
CA LEU A 54 -2.07 -1.59 -11.48
C LEU A 54 -0.63 -1.36 -11.95
N ASN A 55 -0.30 -0.09 -12.23
CA ASN A 55 1.03 0.33 -12.63
C ASN A 55 1.61 1.29 -11.58
N TRP A 56 2.90 1.12 -11.26
CA TRP A 56 3.56 2.01 -10.32
C TRP A 56 5.08 2.04 -10.47
N HIS A 57 5.69 3.16 -10.09
CA HIS A 57 7.11 3.27 -9.80
C HIS A 57 7.31 4.05 -8.50
N LEU A 58 8.01 3.44 -7.53
CA LEU A 58 8.22 4.00 -6.20
C LEU A 58 9.68 4.36 -5.97
N ALA A 59 9.88 5.44 -5.21
CA ALA A 59 11.16 5.78 -4.60
C ALA A 59 10.95 6.34 -3.19
N GLU A 60 12.04 6.61 -2.49
CA GLU A 60 12.05 7.15 -1.13
C GLU A 60 11.46 8.57 -1.07
N SER A 61 11.44 9.30 -2.18
CA SER A 61 10.78 10.59 -2.32
C SER A 61 10.05 10.71 -3.66
N LYS A 62 9.04 11.59 -3.70
CA LYS A 62 8.29 11.87 -4.94
C LYS A 62 9.22 12.39 -6.04
N ASP A 63 10.09 13.34 -5.73
CA ASP A 63 11.01 13.93 -6.71
C ASP A 63 11.95 12.88 -7.31
N LEU A 64 12.45 11.95 -6.49
CA LEU A 64 13.29 10.86 -6.97
C LEU A 64 12.50 9.92 -7.89
N ALA A 65 11.30 9.51 -7.49
CA ALA A 65 10.44 8.64 -8.31
C ALA A 65 10.12 9.29 -9.67
N ARG A 66 9.79 10.60 -9.67
CA ARG A 66 9.55 11.38 -10.89
C ARG A 66 10.80 11.40 -11.78
N SER A 67 11.96 11.72 -11.20
CA SER A 67 13.23 11.80 -11.96
C SER A 67 13.62 10.46 -12.61
N GLN A 68 13.30 9.34 -11.95
CA GLN A 68 13.60 7.99 -12.44
C GLN A 68 12.65 7.52 -13.55
N ALA A 69 11.37 7.90 -13.49
CA ALA A 69 10.32 7.29 -14.31
C ALA A 69 9.80 8.16 -15.47
N ARG A 70 9.87 9.50 -15.38
CA ARG A 70 9.17 10.41 -16.31
C ARG A 70 9.52 10.18 -17.78
N GLU A 71 10.80 9.96 -18.08
CA GLU A 71 11.29 9.80 -19.46
C GLU A 71 10.88 8.44 -20.04
N GLY A 72 11.04 7.37 -19.27
CA GLY A 72 10.61 6.04 -19.70
C GLY A 72 9.09 5.94 -19.85
N LEU A 73 8.32 6.59 -18.97
CA LEU A 73 6.86 6.67 -19.09
C LEU A 73 6.44 7.38 -20.38
N GLN A 74 7.03 8.54 -20.69
CA GLN A 74 6.75 9.25 -21.93
C GLN A 74 7.07 8.39 -23.16
N ARG A 75 8.23 7.74 -23.15
CA ARG A 75 8.66 6.87 -24.23
C ARG A 75 7.70 5.70 -24.43
N TRP A 76 7.36 4.99 -23.35
CA TRP A 76 6.37 3.92 -23.35
C TRP A 76 5.03 4.41 -23.90
N HIS A 77 4.54 5.55 -23.43
CA HIS A 77 3.28 6.13 -23.92
C HIS A 77 3.35 6.40 -25.44
N ASN A 78 4.37 7.11 -25.90
CA ASN A 78 4.47 7.53 -27.29
C ASN A 78 4.73 6.36 -28.25
N GLU A 79 5.63 5.45 -27.91
CA GLU A 79 6.01 4.34 -28.78
C GLU A 79 4.99 3.19 -28.72
N TYR A 80 4.55 2.82 -27.52
CA TYR A 80 3.65 1.67 -27.33
C TYR A 80 2.16 2.07 -27.42
N ILE A 81 1.69 3.04 -26.63
CA ILE A 81 0.25 3.40 -26.62
C ILE A 81 -0.16 4.09 -27.93
N VAL A 82 0.60 5.09 -28.37
CA VAL A 82 0.30 5.86 -29.58
C VAL A 82 0.80 5.15 -30.83
N GLY A 83 2.08 4.78 -30.87
CA GLY A 83 2.72 4.21 -32.06
C GLY A 83 2.26 2.79 -32.39
N THR A 84 2.22 1.90 -31.39
CA THR A 84 1.99 0.47 -31.59
C THR A 84 0.51 0.09 -31.44
N LEU A 85 -0.12 0.44 -30.32
CA LEU A 85 -1.53 0.12 -30.06
C LEU A 85 -2.49 1.05 -30.81
N GLN A 86 -2.02 2.24 -31.20
CA GLN A 86 -2.82 3.25 -31.91
C GLN A 86 -4.14 3.53 -31.19
N ARG A 87 -4.08 3.66 -29.86
CA ARG A 87 -5.28 3.78 -29.03
C ARG A 87 -6.08 5.03 -29.44
N PRO A 88 -7.37 4.90 -29.79
CA PRO A 88 -8.18 6.04 -30.22
C PRO A 88 -8.17 7.18 -29.20
N GLY A 89 -7.98 8.40 -29.67
CA GLY A 89 -7.98 9.60 -28.82
C GLY A 89 -6.68 9.88 -28.06
N THR A 90 -5.64 9.07 -28.24
CA THR A 90 -4.33 9.32 -27.63
C THR A 90 -3.39 10.05 -28.60
N THR A 91 -2.59 10.97 -28.07
CA THR A 91 -1.59 11.75 -28.83
C THR A 91 -0.25 11.71 -28.13
N ALA A 92 0.84 11.72 -28.88
CA ALA A 92 2.17 11.73 -28.30
C ALA A 92 2.43 13.01 -27.49
N TYR A 93 3.11 12.87 -26.35
CA TYR A 93 3.56 14.00 -25.53
C TYR A 93 4.96 14.43 -25.93
N SER A 94 5.22 15.74 -25.98
CA SER A 94 6.57 16.29 -26.18
C SER A 94 7.35 16.49 -24.87
N ASP A 95 6.65 16.73 -23.77
CA ASP A 95 7.23 16.91 -22.44
C ASP A 95 7.00 15.67 -21.57
N PRO A 96 8.07 15.05 -21.00
CA PRO A 96 7.92 13.96 -20.04
C PRO A 96 7.08 14.31 -18.82
N ASP A 97 7.15 15.55 -18.33
CA ASP A 97 6.40 15.95 -17.14
C ASP A 97 4.90 16.08 -17.45
N GLU A 98 4.52 16.55 -18.65
CA GLU A 98 3.12 16.51 -19.10
C GLU A 98 2.58 15.08 -19.21
N ALA A 99 3.37 14.16 -19.76
CA ALA A 99 3.00 12.75 -19.87
C ALA A 99 2.79 12.13 -18.48
N LEU A 100 3.72 12.39 -17.56
CA LEU A 100 3.65 11.92 -16.19
C LEU A 100 2.40 12.46 -15.47
N GLU A 101 2.12 13.76 -15.60
CA GLU A 101 0.94 14.39 -15.00
C GLU A 101 -0.36 13.85 -15.58
N ALA A 102 -0.42 13.55 -16.87
CA ALA A 102 -1.60 12.97 -17.50
C ALA A 102 -1.92 11.56 -17.00
N VAL A 103 -0.89 10.76 -16.70
CA VAL A 103 -1.04 9.36 -16.25
C VAL A 103 -1.19 9.27 -14.71
N CYS A 104 -0.40 10.04 -13.96
CA CYS A 104 -0.28 9.91 -12.50
C CYS A 104 -0.93 11.05 -11.72
N GLY A 105 -1.17 12.21 -12.33
CA GLY A 105 -1.63 13.42 -11.62
C GLY A 105 -3.11 13.46 -11.25
N GLY A 106 -3.88 12.41 -11.58
CA GLY A 106 -5.35 12.42 -11.62
C GLY A 106 -6.05 13.04 -10.40
N ALA A 107 -5.59 12.75 -9.17
CA ALA A 107 -6.21 13.27 -7.95
C ALA A 107 -6.24 14.82 -7.87
N ALA A 108 -5.26 15.52 -8.45
CA ALA A 108 -5.17 16.98 -8.39
C ALA A 108 -6.00 17.70 -9.46
N LYS A 109 -6.48 16.99 -10.50
CA LYS A 109 -7.15 17.59 -11.68
C LYS A 109 -8.57 17.04 -11.93
N GLY A 110 -9.12 16.26 -11.01
CA GLY A 110 -10.44 15.66 -11.18
C GLY A 110 -10.48 14.57 -12.26
N VAL A 111 -9.32 14.04 -12.64
CA VAL A 111 -9.17 12.92 -13.59
C VAL A 111 -8.87 11.66 -12.77
N VAL A 112 -9.34 10.50 -13.20
CA VAL A 112 -9.04 9.27 -12.46
C VAL A 112 -7.58 8.89 -12.70
N GLN A 113 -6.79 8.88 -11.63
CA GLN A 113 -5.39 8.49 -11.63
C GLN A 113 -5.25 7.04 -12.13
N SER A 114 -4.39 6.80 -13.14
CA SER A 114 -4.25 5.46 -13.74
C SER A 114 -2.97 4.72 -13.37
N ALA A 115 -2.02 5.42 -12.75
CA ALA A 115 -0.81 4.84 -12.18
C ALA A 115 -0.25 5.69 -11.03
N VAL A 116 0.74 5.14 -10.32
CA VAL A 116 1.43 5.84 -9.23
C VAL A 116 2.90 6.02 -9.58
N VAL A 117 3.39 7.26 -9.57
CA VAL A 117 4.84 7.55 -9.51
C VAL A 117 5.06 8.40 -8.27
N GLY A 118 5.65 7.83 -7.23
CA GLY A 118 5.67 8.47 -5.91
C GLY A 118 6.32 7.64 -4.81
N THR A 119 5.80 7.76 -3.59
CA THR A 119 6.29 7.03 -2.41
C THR A 119 5.42 5.81 -2.09
N PRO A 120 5.84 4.93 -1.17
CA PRO A 120 4.97 3.85 -0.68
C PRO A 120 3.60 4.32 -0.18
N ASP A 121 3.56 5.45 0.53
CA ASP A 121 2.31 6.02 1.04
C ASP A 121 1.35 6.40 -0.09
N ASP A 122 1.87 6.92 -1.21
CA ASP A 122 1.06 7.25 -2.39
C ASP A 122 0.42 6.00 -2.99
N LEU A 123 1.15 4.87 -3.05
CA LEU A 123 0.59 3.61 -3.56
C LEU A 123 -0.42 2.99 -2.59
N VAL A 124 -0.19 3.08 -1.28
CA VAL A 124 -1.17 2.64 -0.27
C VAL A 124 -2.47 3.40 -0.44
N ALA A 125 -2.41 4.73 -0.49
CA ALA A 125 -3.59 5.57 -0.67
C ALA A 125 -4.31 5.26 -1.98
N PHE A 126 -3.56 5.06 -3.07
CA PHE A 126 -4.13 4.68 -4.36
C PHE A 126 -4.87 3.34 -4.31
N ILE A 127 -4.27 2.30 -3.73
CA ILE A 127 -4.90 0.98 -3.60
C ILE A 127 -6.16 1.05 -2.73
N GLN A 128 -6.13 1.79 -1.62
CA GLN A 128 -7.29 1.98 -0.75
C GLN A 128 -8.45 2.68 -1.49
N ASN A 129 -8.15 3.78 -2.19
CA ASN A 129 -9.14 4.49 -3.00
C ASN A 129 -9.74 3.59 -4.09
N MET A 130 -8.91 2.78 -4.75
CA MET A 130 -9.36 1.81 -5.74
C MET A 130 -10.26 0.74 -5.12
N TYR A 131 -9.90 0.24 -3.93
CA TYR A 131 -10.70 -0.75 -3.22
C TYR A 131 -12.08 -0.18 -2.88
N GLU A 132 -12.14 1.06 -2.37
CA GLU A 132 -13.41 1.75 -2.09
C GLU A 132 -14.23 1.99 -3.36
N LEU A 133 -13.62 2.56 -4.40
CA LEU A 133 -14.28 2.91 -5.66
C LEU A 133 -14.91 1.69 -6.35
N THR A 134 -14.26 0.53 -6.26
CA THR A 134 -14.71 -0.70 -6.90
C THR A 134 -15.68 -1.52 -6.05
N GLY A 135 -15.86 -1.17 -4.77
CA GLY A 135 -16.57 -2.01 -3.79
C GLY A 135 -15.78 -3.24 -3.35
N GLY A 136 -14.46 -3.23 -3.56
CA GLY A 136 -13.51 -4.26 -3.14
C GLY A 136 -13.11 -5.23 -4.25
N PHE A 137 -11.86 -5.72 -4.14
CA PHE A 137 -11.25 -6.76 -4.97
C PHE A 137 -10.21 -7.56 -4.15
N GLY A 138 -9.90 -8.78 -4.58
CA GLY A 138 -9.07 -9.70 -3.80
C GLY A 138 -7.56 -9.50 -3.96
N THR A 139 -7.08 -9.07 -5.12
CA THR A 139 -5.63 -8.91 -5.35
C THR A 139 -5.31 -7.76 -6.28
N ALA A 140 -4.42 -6.85 -5.84
CA ALA A 140 -3.73 -5.92 -6.71
C ALA A 140 -2.52 -6.62 -7.35
N ILE A 141 -2.42 -6.61 -8.68
CA ILE A 141 -1.27 -7.14 -9.42
C ILE A 141 -0.49 -5.97 -9.99
N GLY A 142 0.81 -5.92 -9.72
CA GLY A 142 1.68 -4.95 -10.37
C GLY A 142 2.12 -5.40 -11.74
N PHE A 143 2.01 -4.51 -12.71
CA PHE A 143 2.56 -4.72 -14.03
C PHE A 143 4.00 -4.23 -14.10
N VAL A 144 4.90 -5.09 -14.57
CA VAL A 144 6.29 -4.71 -14.80
C VAL A 144 6.39 -3.94 -16.10
N HIS A 145 6.89 -2.72 -16.02
CA HIS A 145 7.07 -1.79 -17.15
C HIS A 145 8.50 -1.23 -17.17
N ASP A 146 8.85 -0.58 -18.29
CA ASP A 146 10.18 -0.06 -18.62
C ASP A 146 10.34 1.45 -18.36
N TRP A 147 9.61 2.00 -17.38
CA TRP A 147 9.67 3.42 -17.05
C TRP A 147 11.00 3.86 -16.42
N ALA A 148 11.66 2.95 -15.71
CA ALA A 148 12.93 3.20 -15.04
C ALA A 148 13.95 2.11 -15.39
N ASN A 149 15.22 2.33 -15.04
CA ASN A 149 16.24 1.31 -15.23
C ASN A 149 16.03 0.11 -14.25
N PRO A 150 16.61 -1.07 -14.54
CA PRO A 150 16.36 -2.28 -13.75
C PRO A 150 16.70 -2.16 -12.25
N ARG A 151 17.69 -1.34 -11.89
CA ARG A 151 18.08 -1.13 -10.49
C ARG A 151 16.99 -0.38 -9.74
N ASP A 152 16.50 0.71 -10.33
CA ASP A 152 15.47 1.53 -9.71
C ASP A 152 14.12 0.81 -9.70
N THR A 153 13.80 0.05 -10.74
CA THR A 153 12.64 -0.85 -10.74
C THR A 153 12.74 -1.88 -9.61
N ALA A 154 13.89 -2.53 -9.43
CA ALA A 154 14.08 -3.48 -8.33
C ALA A 154 13.92 -2.82 -6.96
N ASN A 155 14.45 -1.60 -6.76
CA ASN A 155 14.25 -0.83 -5.53
C ASN A 155 12.77 -0.51 -5.30
N SER A 156 12.04 -0.08 -6.33
CA SER A 156 10.59 0.15 -6.24
C SER A 156 9.85 -1.08 -5.74
N TRP A 157 10.20 -2.28 -6.20
CA TRP A 157 9.56 -3.52 -5.75
C TRP A 157 9.95 -3.91 -4.31
N ASP A 158 11.19 -3.64 -3.89
CA ASP A 158 11.60 -3.79 -2.48
C ASP A 158 10.79 -2.85 -1.57
N LEU A 159 10.56 -1.60 -1.99
CA LEU A 159 9.72 -0.64 -1.28
C LEU A 159 8.27 -1.13 -1.17
N VAL A 160 7.69 -1.68 -2.25
CA VAL A 160 6.35 -2.30 -2.21
C VAL A 160 6.31 -3.42 -1.17
N ALA A 161 7.28 -4.33 -1.21
CA ALA A 161 7.32 -5.49 -0.34
C ALA A 161 7.44 -5.09 1.15
N ARG A 162 8.25 -4.07 1.45
CA ARG A 162 8.52 -3.65 2.83
C ARG A 162 7.45 -2.75 3.42
N TYR A 163 6.87 -1.86 2.63
CA TYR A 163 6.06 -0.76 3.14
C TYR A 163 4.61 -0.81 2.69
N VAL A 164 4.33 -1.31 1.48
CA VAL A 164 2.96 -1.31 0.93
C VAL A 164 2.21 -2.58 1.31
N ILE A 165 2.79 -3.76 1.07
CA ILE A 165 2.14 -5.05 1.36
C ILE A 165 1.72 -5.17 2.83
N PRO A 166 2.58 -4.86 3.83
CA PRO A 166 2.20 -4.98 5.23
C PRO A 166 1.10 -4.00 5.64
N GLU A 167 1.07 -2.82 5.03
CA GLU A 167 0.06 -1.80 5.33
C GLU A 167 -1.31 -2.21 4.78
N ILE A 168 -1.36 -2.61 3.50
CA ILE A 168 -2.61 -3.03 2.85
C ILE A 168 -3.20 -4.28 3.52
N ASN A 169 -2.35 -5.24 3.91
CA ASN A 169 -2.82 -6.47 4.54
C ASN A 169 -2.95 -6.36 6.08
N GLY A 170 -2.65 -5.21 6.67
CA GLY A 170 -2.79 -4.97 8.11
C GLY A 170 -1.84 -5.75 9.01
N TYR A 171 -0.71 -6.25 8.49
CA TYR A 171 0.24 -7.07 9.24
C TYR A 171 0.85 -6.33 10.43
N THR A 172 0.99 -5.01 10.32
CA THR A 172 1.59 -4.16 11.36
C THR A 172 0.56 -3.52 12.30
N THR A 173 -0.74 -3.65 12.02
CA THR A 173 -1.80 -2.96 12.78
C THR A 173 -1.77 -3.33 14.25
N LYS A 174 -1.73 -4.62 14.58
CA LYS A 174 -1.67 -5.08 15.99
C LYS A 174 -0.38 -4.71 16.70
N LEU A 175 0.73 -4.63 15.97
CA LEU A 175 2.00 -4.19 16.54
C LEU A 175 1.95 -2.71 16.92
N ARG A 176 1.38 -1.86 16.05
CA ARG A 176 1.17 -0.43 16.33
C ARG A 176 0.17 -0.20 17.47
N GLU A 177 -0.94 -0.94 17.49
CA GLU A 177 -1.90 -0.89 18.60
C GLU A 177 -1.24 -1.24 19.94
N SER A 178 -0.44 -2.31 19.97
CA SER A 178 0.29 -2.74 21.17
C SER A 178 1.31 -1.69 21.62
N GLN A 179 2.12 -1.17 20.69
CA GLN A 179 3.09 -0.12 21.00
C GLN A 179 2.40 1.15 21.53
N LYS A 180 1.28 1.55 20.94
CA LYS A 180 0.48 2.70 21.39
C LYS A 180 -0.05 2.46 22.81
N PHE A 181 -0.65 1.31 23.05
CA PHE A 181 -1.16 0.94 24.37
C PHE A 181 -0.09 1.03 25.45
N VAL A 182 1.09 0.43 25.24
CA VAL A 182 2.17 0.46 26.24
C VAL A 182 2.73 1.87 26.45
N SER A 183 2.80 2.69 25.40
CA SER A 183 3.34 4.04 25.49
C SER A 183 2.38 5.04 26.14
N THR A 184 1.06 4.87 25.99
CA THR A 184 0.05 5.79 26.55
C THR A 184 -0.52 5.32 27.89
N GLU A 185 -0.74 4.02 28.09
CA GLU A 185 -1.36 3.47 29.30
C GLU A 185 -0.34 3.14 30.40
N ARG A 186 0.50 4.12 30.75
CA ARG A 186 1.54 3.96 31.79
C ARG A 186 0.98 3.63 33.16
N SER A 187 -0.25 4.03 33.47
CA SER A 187 -0.89 3.79 34.78
C SER A 187 -1.08 2.30 35.09
N ALA A 188 -1.29 1.46 34.08
CA ALA A 188 -1.38 0.01 34.26
C ALA A 188 -0.02 -0.62 34.58
N PHE A 189 1.05 -0.12 33.96
CA PHE A 189 2.42 -0.59 34.20
C PHE A 189 3.01 -0.05 35.51
N ASN A 190 2.72 1.20 35.87
CA ASN A 190 3.14 1.79 37.13
C ASN A 190 2.53 1.04 38.33
N ARG A 191 1.25 0.65 38.24
CA ARG A 191 0.59 -0.16 39.29
C ARG A 191 1.25 -1.51 39.52
N ALA A 192 1.78 -2.15 38.47
CA ALA A 192 2.55 -3.38 38.63
C ALA A 192 3.88 -3.12 39.36
N GLY A 193 4.56 -2.00 39.05
CA GLY A 193 5.76 -1.56 39.76
C GLY A 193 5.48 -1.21 41.23
N GLU A 194 4.40 -0.49 41.50
CA GLU A 194 3.92 -0.13 42.85
C GLU A 194 3.60 -1.38 43.66
N ALA A 195 2.89 -2.37 43.11
CA ALA A 195 2.58 -3.62 43.80
C ALA A 195 3.85 -4.44 44.14
N ILE A 196 4.87 -4.42 43.27
CA ILE A 196 6.16 -5.05 43.55
C ILE A 196 6.89 -4.31 44.67
N LEU A 197 6.92 -2.97 44.61
CA LEU A 197 7.53 -2.15 45.65
C LEU A 197 6.83 -2.35 47.01
N ASP A 198 5.50 -2.37 47.05
CA ASP A 198 4.73 -2.64 48.26
C ASP A 198 5.05 -4.02 48.85
N LYS A 199 5.23 -5.03 48.00
CA LYS A 199 5.63 -6.38 48.43
C LYS A 199 7.07 -6.45 48.94
N ILE A 200 7.98 -5.66 48.38
CA ILE A 200 9.35 -5.53 48.86
C ILE A 200 9.37 -4.78 50.21
N MET A 201 8.63 -3.67 50.32
CA MET A 201 8.59 -2.85 51.53
C MET A 201 7.88 -3.53 52.70
N SER A 202 6.96 -4.46 52.44
CA SER A 202 6.32 -5.31 53.46
C SER A 202 7.19 -6.47 53.95
N ASN A 203 8.39 -6.68 53.38
CA ASN A 203 9.37 -7.66 53.84
C ASN A 203 10.66 -6.95 54.27
N GLU A 204 10.96 -6.93 55.57
CA GLU A 204 12.12 -6.22 56.13
C GLU A 204 13.45 -6.58 55.45
N LYS A 205 13.70 -7.87 55.21
CA LYS A 205 14.95 -8.33 54.54
C LYS A 205 15.03 -7.83 53.10
N ALA A 206 13.91 -7.82 52.38
CA ALA A 206 13.86 -7.34 51.01
C ALA A 206 13.99 -5.81 50.92
N ALA A 207 13.36 -5.07 51.83
CA ALA A 207 13.45 -3.63 51.93
C ALA A 207 14.89 -3.16 52.24
N ASP A 208 15.59 -3.85 53.14
CA ASP A 208 16.97 -3.53 53.47
C ASP A 208 17.93 -3.87 52.32
N ALA A 209 17.73 -5.00 51.63
CA ALA A 209 18.47 -5.32 50.42
C ALA A 209 18.30 -4.25 49.33
N LEU A 210 17.07 -3.74 49.12
CA LEU A 210 16.79 -2.69 48.15
C LEU A 210 17.56 -1.39 48.44
N LYS A 211 17.66 -0.99 49.71
CA LYS A 211 18.44 0.20 50.14
C LYS A 211 19.92 0.05 49.82
N VAL A 212 20.49 -1.15 50.03
CA VAL A 212 21.90 -1.43 49.73
C VAL A 212 22.16 -1.34 48.23
N THR A 213 21.31 -1.96 47.40
CA THR A 213 21.42 -1.93 45.94
C THR A 213 21.28 -0.51 45.37
N ALA A 214 20.35 0.28 45.91
CA ALA A 214 20.17 1.69 45.52
C ALA A 214 21.40 2.55 45.88
N LYS A 215 22.08 2.25 46.98
CA LYS A 215 23.31 2.94 47.40
C LYS A 215 24.49 2.58 46.50
N GLN A 216 24.63 1.31 46.13
CA GLN A 216 25.67 0.84 45.20
C GLN A 216 25.49 1.42 43.78
N GLY A 217 24.26 1.46 43.27
CA GLY A 217 23.97 2.04 41.96
C GLY A 217 24.32 3.53 41.85
N LYS A 218 24.11 4.30 42.93
CA LYS A 218 24.50 5.73 42.98
C LYS A 218 26.02 5.92 43.03
N ASN A 219 26.74 5.06 43.73
CA ASN A 219 28.20 5.12 43.78
C ASN A 219 28.81 4.80 42.40
N ASN A 220 28.32 3.76 41.72
CA ASN A 220 28.81 3.38 40.38
C ASN A 220 28.50 4.45 39.30
N ALA A 221 27.41 5.21 39.45
CA ALA A 221 27.09 6.30 38.54
C ALA A 221 27.97 7.54 38.77
N ALA A 222 28.42 7.77 40.00
CA ALA A 222 29.35 8.86 40.35
C ALA A 222 30.81 8.54 40.03
N GLU A 223 31.18 7.26 39.94
CA GLU A 223 32.52 6.82 39.52
C GLU A 223 32.72 6.81 37.99
N ASN A 224 31.62 6.80 37.22
CA ASN A 224 31.64 6.79 35.76
C ASN A 224 31.32 8.16 35.11
N SER A 225 31.34 9.23 35.91
CA SER A 225 31.14 10.63 35.49
C SER A 225 32.41 11.44 35.73
#